data_AF-W7S5T6-F1
#
_entry.id   AF-W7S5T6-F1
#
_cell.length_a   1.000
_cell.length_b   1.000
_cell.length_c   1.000
_cell.angle_alpha   90.00
_cell.angle_beta   90.00
_cell.angle_gamma   90.00
#
_symmetry.space_group_name_H-M   'P 1'
#
loop_
_entity.id
_entity.type
_entity.pdbx_description
1 polymer ?
#
loop_
_entity_poly.entity_id
_entity_poly.type
_entity_poly.pdbx_seq_one_letter_code
_entity_poly.pdbx_strand_id
1 'polypeptide(L)'
;MMAVTSDFPGARLCHTIERHVTASSLMAYPIEIRRPERAGSVERTVTCGFCGDEVTLIVYGTARTSALRRRWLTLASLGGVLATLGVLGMVHPMGDISAGSPLLGALVLVTGTGVVLALSFLRLWFHEDGVRHPAPDRWEAPRHSVRLSRGLNR
;
A
#
# COMPACT_ATOMS: atom_id res chain seq x y z
N MET A 1 19.21 -0.17 0.09
CA MET A 1 18.76 0.38 1.39
C MET A 1 17.81 -0.61 2.05
N MET A 2 18.25 -1.33 3.08
CA MET A 2 17.32 -2.05 3.95
C MET A 2 16.60 -0.99 4.79
N ALA A 3 15.29 -0.85 4.63
CA ALA A 3 14.49 0.03 5.46
C ALA A 3 14.64 -0.45 6.91
N VAL A 4 15.25 0.38 7.76
CA VAL A 4 15.28 0.16 9.21
C VAL A 4 13.83 0.08 9.65
N THR A 5 13.36 -1.13 9.96
CA THR A 5 12.04 -1.33 10.55
C THR A 5 12.15 -0.87 11.99
N SER A 6 11.60 0.30 12.31
CA SER A 6 11.46 0.77 13.68
C SER A 6 10.72 -0.27 14.53
N ASP A 7 11.01 -0.28 15.83
CA ASP A 7 10.32 -1.13 16.81
C ASP A 7 8.81 -0.86 16.86
N PHE A 8 8.38 0.31 16.37
CA PHE A 8 6.99 0.74 16.27
C PHE A 8 6.52 0.83 14.80
N PRO A 9 5.22 0.66 14.53
CA PRO A 9 4.62 0.95 13.24
C PRO A 9 4.86 2.40 12.78
N GLY A 10 5.10 2.58 11.47
CA GLY A 10 5.06 3.91 10.86
C GLY A 10 3.62 4.37 10.57
N ALA A 11 2.68 3.43 10.54
CA ALA A 11 1.26 3.69 10.41
C ALA A 11 0.72 4.43 11.64
N ARG A 12 -0.25 5.30 11.38
CA ARG A 12 -0.98 6.06 12.38
C ARG A 12 -2.46 5.70 12.33
N LEU A 13 -3.09 5.76 13.50
CA LEU A 13 -4.53 5.66 13.61
C LEU A 13 -5.15 6.97 13.15
N CYS A 14 -5.97 6.93 12.10
CA CYS A 14 -6.69 8.07 11.57
C CYS A 14 -8.17 8.01 11.99
N HIS A 15 -8.63 9.06 12.66
CA HIS A 15 -10.05 9.27 12.92
C HIS A 15 -10.63 10.22 11.87
N THR A 16 -11.72 9.81 11.22
CA THR A 16 -12.40 10.64 10.22
C THR A 16 -13.50 11.45 10.90
N ILE A 17 -13.28 12.76 11.03
CA ILE A 17 -14.32 13.67 11.53
C ILE A 17 -15.18 14.08 10.33
N GLU A 18 -16.38 13.51 10.19
CA GLU A 18 -17.34 14.00 9.21
C GLU A 18 -17.94 15.33 9.71
N ARG A 19 -17.42 16.45 9.21
CA ARG A 19 -18.10 17.75 9.30
C ARG A 19 -18.87 17.97 8.01
N HIS A 20 -20.13 18.37 8.13
CA HIS A 20 -21.07 18.55 7.03
C HIS A 20 -20.44 19.04 5.70
N VAL A 21 -20.62 18.20 4.68
CA VAL A 21 -20.65 18.47 3.22
C VAL A 21 -19.34 18.76 2.46
N THR A 22 -18.24 19.27 3.02
CA THR A 22 -17.03 19.53 2.17
C THR A 22 -15.64 19.34 2.77
N ALA A 23 -15.51 19.02 4.07
CA ALA A 23 -14.18 18.85 4.68
C ALA A 23 -14.15 17.72 5.71
N SER A 24 -13.39 16.67 5.42
CA SER A 24 -13.00 15.66 6.41
C SER A 24 -11.65 16.04 7.00
N SER A 25 -11.62 16.36 8.30
CA SER A 25 -10.35 16.53 9.01
C SER A 25 -9.88 15.18 9.54
N LEU A 26 -8.65 14.81 9.18
CA LEU A 26 -7.98 13.57 9.62
C LEU A 26 -7.06 13.89 10.81
N MET A 27 -7.37 13.35 11.99
CA MET A 27 -6.44 13.36 13.12
C MET A 27 -5.68 12.05 13.16
N ALA A 28 -4.34 12.11 13.20
CA ALA A 28 -3.46 10.95 13.11
C ALA A 28 -2.65 10.75 14.41
N TYR A 29 -2.86 9.62 15.09
CA TYR A 29 -2.22 9.28 16.36
C TYR A 29 -1.15 8.19 16.18
N PRO A 30 -0.03 8.25 16.92
CA PRO A 30 0.96 7.17 16.89
C PRO A 30 0.35 5.87 17.43
N ILE A 31 0.73 4.75 16.83
CA ILE A 31 0.34 3.41 17.31
C ILE A 31 1.46 2.90 18.21
N GLU A 32 1.28 3.03 19.52
CA GLU A 32 2.27 2.62 20.54
C GLU A 32 2.27 1.11 20.80
N ILE A 33 2.16 0.31 19.74
CA ILE A 33 2.26 -1.15 19.82
C ILE A 33 3.65 -1.56 19.35
N ARG A 34 4.46 -2.14 20.24
CA ARG A 34 5.75 -2.71 19.87
C ARG A 34 5.55 -3.89 18.92
N ARG A 35 6.30 -3.90 17.81
CA ARG A 35 6.29 -5.02 16.86
C ARG A 35 6.84 -6.29 17.51
N PRO A 36 6.22 -7.47 17.27
CA PRO A 36 6.81 -8.72 17.71
C PRO A 36 8.10 -8.99 16.92
N GLU A 37 9.13 -9.51 17.60
CA GLU A 37 10.45 -9.77 16.99
C GLU A 37 10.42 -10.92 15.98
N ARG A 38 9.51 -11.88 16.14
CA ARG A 38 9.39 -13.08 15.29
C ARG A 38 8.31 -12.91 14.21
N ALA A 39 8.17 -13.91 13.34
CA ALA A 39 7.18 -13.95 12.24
C ALA A 39 5.69 -13.97 12.69
N GLY A 40 5.43 -13.82 13.99
CA GLY A 40 4.09 -13.77 14.56
C GLY A 40 3.34 -12.47 14.28
N SER A 41 2.12 -12.45 14.79
CA SER A 41 1.24 -11.28 14.84
C SER A 41 0.81 -11.05 16.28
N VAL A 42 0.66 -9.79 16.65
CA VAL A 42 0.09 -9.39 17.93
C VAL A 42 -1.18 -8.60 17.67
N GLU A 43 -2.27 -9.03 18.29
CA GLU A 43 -3.53 -8.31 18.30
C GLU A 43 -3.61 -7.45 19.57
N ARG A 44 -3.87 -6.15 19.39
CA ARG A 44 -3.94 -5.17 20.48
C ARG A 44 -5.00 -4.13 20.18
N THR A 45 -5.76 -3.80 21.21
CA THR A 45 -6.71 -2.71 21.20
C THR A 45 -5.98 -1.42 21.57
N VAL A 46 -6.21 -0.36 20.80
CA VAL A 46 -5.72 0.99 21.08
C VAL A 46 -6.89 1.94 21.21
N THR A 47 -6.81 2.87 22.14
CA THR A 47 -7.83 3.89 22.33
C THR A 47 -7.60 5.04 21.35
N CYS A 48 -8.64 5.46 20.64
CA CYS A 48 -8.59 6.64 19.79
C CYS A 48 -8.44 7.90 20.64
N GLY A 49 -7.36 8.66 20.44
CA GLY A 49 -7.11 9.89 21.19
C GLY A 49 -8.10 11.03 20.92
N PHE A 50 -9.04 10.87 19.97
CA PHE A 50 -10.08 11.86 19.68
C PHE A 50 -11.43 11.54 20.34
N CYS A 51 -11.99 10.36 20.04
CA CYS A 51 -13.34 9.97 20.53
C CYS A 51 -13.31 9.04 21.74
N GLY A 52 -12.15 8.49 22.11
CA GLY A 52 -12.04 7.50 23.19
C GLY A 52 -12.45 6.08 22.79
N ASP A 53 -12.85 5.85 21.54
CA ASP A 53 -13.26 4.52 21.08
C ASP A 53 -12.08 3.55 21.06
N GLU A 54 -12.35 2.29 21.39
CA GLU A 54 -11.40 1.19 21.32
C GLU A 54 -11.33 0.65 19.88
N VAL A 55 -10.12 0.60 19.33
CA VAL A 55 -9.84 0.10 17.98
C VAL A 55 -8.87 -1.08 18.06
N THR A 56 -9.34 -2.26 17.68
CA THR A 56 -8.51 -3.46 17.62
C THR A 56 -7.63 -3.43 16.38
N LEU A 57 -6.34 -3.71 16.53
CA LEU A 57 -5.34 -3.72 15.47
C LEU A 57 -4.52 -5.02 15.52
N ILE A 58 -4.19 -5.53 14.35
CA ILE A 58 -3.25 -6.63 14.17
C ILE A 58 -1.92 -6.05 13.67
N VAL A 59 -0.86 -6.24 14.45
CA VAL A 59 0.50 -5.79 14.10
C VAL A 59 1.36 -7.01 13.78
N TYR A 60 1.83 -7.08 12.54
CA TYR A 60 2.77 -8.10 12.09
C TYR A 60 4.20 -7.77 12.50
N GLY A 61 4.95 -8.83 12.83
CA GLY A 61 6.37 -8.73 13.09
C GLY A 61 7.17 -8.26 11.87
N THR A 62 8.42 -7.87 12.12
CA THR A 62 9.33 -7.32 11.10
C THR A 62 9.58 -8.31 9.97
N ALA A 63 9.77 -9.59 10.30
CA ALA A 63 9.98 -10.67 9.32
C ALA A 63 8.80 -10.78 8.34
N ARG A 64 7.55 -10.86 8.84
CA ARG A 64 6.36 -10.99 7.99
C ARG A 64 6.11 -9.72 7.16
N THR A 65 6.31 -8.54 7.76
CA THR A 65 6.20 -7.26 7.04
C THR A 65 7.22 -7.15 5.92
N SER A 66 8.47 -7.57 6.17
CA SER A 66 9.53 -7.60 5.15
C SER A 66 9.23 -8.57 4.01
N ALA A 67 8.62 -9.72 4.30
CA ALA A 67 8.22 -10.70 3.30
C ALA A 67 7.10 -10.16 2.40
N LEU A 68 6.11 -9.47 2.98
CA LEU A 68 5.06 -8.79 2.20
C LEU A 68 5.63 -7.68 1.33
N ARG A 69 6.52 -6.84 1.86
CA ARG A 69 7.24 -5.83 1.06
C ARG A 69 8.01 -6.48 -0.08
N ARG A 70 8.77 -7.56 0.17
CA ARG A 70 9.46 -8.29 -0.91
C ARG A 70 8.47 -8.77 -1.98
N ARG A 71 7.34 -9.36 -1.58
CA ARG A 71 6.29 -9.80 -2.52
C ARG A 71 5.77 -8.65 -3.39
N TRP A 72 5.44 -7.51 -2.79
CA TRP A 72 4.95 -6.34 -3.53
C TRP A 72 6.02 -5.79 -4.48
N LEU A 73 7.27 -5.73 -4.03
CA LEU A 73 8.38 -5.30 -4.88
C LEU A 73 8.59 -6.27 -6.05
N THR A 74 8.53 -7.58 -5.82
CA THR A 74 8.62 -8.58 -6.89
C THR A 74 7.50 -8.40 -7.92
N LEU A 75 6.26 -8.22 -7.47
CA LEU A 75 5.12 -8.00 -8.37
C LEU A 75 5.24 -6.67 -9.13
N ALA A 76 5.73 -5.61 -8.48
CA ALA A 76 6.00 -4.34 -9.13
C ALA A 76 7.08 -4.49 -10.21
N SER A 77 8.16 -5.22 -9.92
CA SER A 77 9.23 -5.51 -10.88
C SER A 77 8.72 -6.31 -12.08
N LEU A 78 7.84 -7.30 -11.88
CA LEU A 78 7.24 -8.05 -12.99
C LEU A 78 6.39 -7.15 -13.90
N GLY A 79 5.60 -6.23 -13.32
CA GLY A 79 4.89 -5.21 -14.09
C GLY A 79 5.85 -4.30 -14.87
N GLY A 80 6.96 -3.91 -14.25
CA GLY A 80 8.02 -3.11 -14.89
C GLY A 80 8.67 -3.85 -16.07
N VAL A 81 9.00 -5.13 -15.92
CA VAL A 81 9.53 -5.97 -17.01
C VAL A 81 8.54 -6.04 -18.16
N LEU A 82 7.26 -6.27 -17.88
CA LEU A 82 6.21 -6.31 -18.90
C LEU A 82 6.11 -4.99 -19.67
N ALA A 83 6.16 -3.86 -18.97
CA ALA A 83 6.16 -2.54 -19.58
C ALA A 83 7.39 -2.32 -20.48
N THR A 84 8.58 -2.70 -20.00
CA THR A 84 9.82 -2.60 -20.77
C THR A 84 9.78 -3.45 -22.03
N LEU A 85 9.26 -4.68 -21.96
CA LEU A 85 9.10 -5.54 -23.14
C LEU A 85 8.13 -4.93 -24.16
N GLY A 86 7.03 -4.32 -23.69
CA GLY A 86 6.09 -3.61 -24.55
C GLY A 86 6.75 -2.42 -25.27
N VAL A 87 7.52 -1.60 -24.56
CA VAL A 87 8.29 -0.48 -25.15
C VAL A 87 9.34 -0.98 -26.13
N LEU A 88 10.12 -2.01 -25.76
CA LEU A 88 11.12 -2.62 -26.62
C LEU A 88 10.48 -3.14 -27.92
N GLY A 89 9.29 -3.73 -27.84
CA GLY A 89 8.53 -4.16 -29.01
C GLY A 89 8.07 -3.01 -29.91
N MET A 90 7.88 -1.81 -29.39
CA MET A 90 7.54 -0.62 -30.19
C MET A 90 8.77 0.04 -30.83
N VAL A 91 9.94 0.01 -30.17
CA VAL A 91 11.15 0.69 -30.65
C VAL A 91 12.04 -0.20 -31.53
N HIS A 92 11.93 -1.53 -31.40
CA HIS A 92 12.62 -2.42 -32.32
C HIS A 92 11.92 -2.42 -33.69
N PRO A 93 12.68 -2.35 -34.80
CA PRO A 93 12.11 -2.33 -36.15
C PRO A 93 11.50 -3.69 -36.48
N MET A 94 10.24 -3.90 -36.12
CA MET A 94 9.44 -5.04 -36.54
C MET A 94 8.67 -4.69 -37.83
N GLY A 95 9.40 -4.34 -38.89
CA GLY A 95 8.80 -3.94 -40.16
C GLY A 95 7.89 -2.71 -40.07
N ASP A 96 7.08 -2.47 -41.11
CA ASP A 96 6.14 -1.35 -41.16
C ASP A 96 4.93 -1.63 -40.24
N ILE A 97 5.08 -1.30 -38.95
CA ILE A 97 3.95 -1.24 -38.03
C ILE A 97 3.10 -0.03 -38.43
N SER A 98 2.05 -0.26 -39.20
CA SER A 98 1.11 0.79 -39.58
C SER A 98 0.32 1.29 -38.36
N ALA A 99 -0.01 2.58 -38.37
CA ALA A 99 -0.94 3.17 -37.43
C ALA A 99 -2.30 2.44 -37.54
N GLY A 100 -2.79 1.92 -36.41
CA GLY A 100 -4.02 1.11 -36.36
C GLY A 100 -3.81 -0.40 -36.52
N SER A 101 -2.58 -0.88 -36.68
CA SER A 101 -2.32 -2.32 -36.66
C SER A 101 -2.69 -2.94 -35.31
N PRO A 102 -3.25 -4.17 -35.30
CA PRO A 102 -3.60 -4.87 -34.06
C PRO A 102 -2.36 -5.15 -33.19
N LEU A 103 -1.19 -5.30 -33.82
CA LEU A 103 0.08 -5.45 -33.12
C LEU A 103 0.44 -4.20 -32.31
N LEU A 104 0.31 -3.00 -32.89
CA LEU A 104 0.53 -1.75 -32.15
C LEU A 104 -0.43 -1.62 -30.97
N GLY A 105 -1.71 -1.94 -31.19
CA GLY A 105 -2.72 -1.97 -30.13
C GLY A 105 -2.35 -2.94 -28.99
N ALA A 106 -1.89 -4.14 -29.34
CA ALA A 106 -1.43 -5.13 -28.35
C ALA A 106 -0.20 -4.64 -27.58
N LEU A 107 0.79 -4.04 -28.23
CA LEU A 107 1.97 -3.47 -27.58
C LEU A 107 1.59 -2.34 -26.62
N VAL A 108 0.66 -1.46 -27.02
CA VAL A 108 0.15 -0.39 -26.15
C VAL A 108 -0.56 -0.96 -24.93
N LEU A 109 -1.41 -1.97 -25.11
CA LEU A 109 -2.10 -2.64 -24.01
C LEU A 109 -1.12 -3.33 -23.04
N VAL A 110 -0.13 -4.06 -23.57
CA VAL A 110 0.91 -4.73 -22.76
C VAL A 110 1.69 -3.70 -21.96
N THR A 111 2.12 -2.61 -22.61
CA THR A 111 2.88 -1.53 -21.97
C THR A 111 2.06 -0.86 -20.88
N GLY A 112 0.83 -0.43 -21.20
CA GLY A 112 -0.07 0.22 -20.25
C GLY A 112 -0.41 -0.66 -19.05
N THR A 113 -0.69 -1.95 -19.29
CA THR A 113 -0.96 -2.92 -18.23
C THR A 113 0.26 -3.11 -17.32
N GLY A 114 1.46 -3.24 -17.90
CA GLY A 114 2.71 -3.34 -17.15
C GLY A 114 2.94 -2.13 -16.24
N VAL A 115 2.73 -0.92 -16.76
CA VAL A 115 2.86 0.33 -15.99
C VAL A 115 1.84 0.39 -14.85
N VAL A 116 0.57 0.10 -15.12
CA VAL A 116 -0.49 0.11 -14.09
C VAL A 116 -0.18 -0.89 -12.98
N LEU A 117 0.25 -2.11 -13.32
CA LEU A 117 0.62 -3.12 -12.34
C LEU A 117 1.84 -2.66 -11.51
N ALA A 118 2.90 -2.18 -12.18
CA ALA A 118 4.11 -1.70 -11.52
C ALA A 118 3.81 -0.62 -10.48
N LEU A 119 3.05 0.42 -10.89
CA LEU A 119 2.69 1.53 -10.00
C LEU A 119 1.75 1.09 -8.87
N SER A 120 0.79 0.20 -9.15
CA SER A 120 -0.14 -0.30 -8.15
C SER A 120 0.57 -1.09 -7.06
N PHE A 121 1.46 -2.02 -7.45
CA PHE A 121 2.22 -2.81 -6.48
C PHE A 121 3.32 -1.99 -5.79
N LEU A 122 3.92 -1.02 -6.46
CA LEU A 122 4.85 -0.09 -5.81
C LEU A 122 4.13 0.78 -4.77
N ARG A 123 2.91 1.22 -5.07
CA ARG A 123 2.04 1.90 -4.09
C ARG A 123 1.76 1.00 -2.90
N LEU A 124 1.39 -0.26 -3.11
CA LEU A 124 1.20 -1.23 -2.03
C LEU A 124 2.48 -1.47 -1.23
N TRP A 125 3.64 -1.53 -1.89
CA TRP A 125 4.94 -1.65 -1.25
C TRP A 125 5.22 -0.49 -0.29
N PHE A 126 5.00 0.75 -0.76
CA PHE A 126 5.16 1.95 0.04
C PHE A 126 4.15 2.04 1.20
N HIS A 127 2.97 1.45 1.03
CA HIS A 127 1.93 1.44 2.06
C HIS A 127 1.95 0.21 2.98
N GLU A 128 2.87 -0.74 2.76
CA GLU A 128 2.97 -1.94 3.57
C GLU A 128 3.70 -1.64 4.87
N ASP A 129 2.95 -1.54 5.96
CA ASP A 129 3.48 -1.36 7.31
C ASP A 129 3.20 -2.56 8.23
N GLY A 130 2.56 -3.61 7.73
CA GLY A 130 2.24 -4.79 8.55
C GLY A 130 1.20 -4.54 9.65
N VAL A 131 0.60 -3.35 9.73
CA VAL A 131 -0.59 -3.10 10.56
C VAL A 131 -1.83 -3.39 9.72
N ARG A 132 -2.80 -4.10 10.31
CA ARG A 132 -4.09 -4.42 9.71
C ARG A 132 -5.21 -4.19 10.71
N HIS A 133 -6.35 -3.73 10.22
CA HIS A 133 -7.58 -3.83 10.97
C HIS A 133 -8.06 -5.28 10.90
N PRO A 134 -8.53 -5.90 11.99
CA PRO A 134 -9.31 -7.13 11.88
C PRO A 134 -10.48 -6.85 10.94
N ALA A 135 -10.82 -7.82 10.09
CA ALA A 135 -11.95 -7.68 9.18
C ALA A 135 -13.17 -7.25 10.00
N PRO A 136 -13.87 -6.17 9.63
CA PRO A 136 -15.02 -5.76 10.41
C PRO A 136 -16.08 -6.85 10.31
N ASP A 137 -16.65 -7.24 11.45
CA ASP A 137 -17.75 -8.21 11.50
C ASP A 137 -19.03 -7.70 10.80
N ARG A 138 -19.05 -6.42 10.36
CA ARG A 138 -20.18 -5.74 9.70
C ARG A 138 -19.71 -4.80 8.59
N TRP A 139 -20.58 -4.59 7.59
CA TRP A 139 -20.37 -3.72 6.42
C TRP A 139 -20.41 -2.20 6.70
N GLU A 140 -20.31 -1.78 7.96
CA GLU A 140 -20.35 -0.36 8.31
C GLU A 140 -19.04 0.32 7.88
N ALA A 141 -19.16 1.49 7.24
CA ALA A 141 -18.01 2.31 6.91
C ALA A 141 -17.24 2.65 8.21
N PRO A 142 -15.99 2.23 8.35
CA PRO A 142 -15.31 2.34 9.64
C PRO A 142 -14.99 3.81 9.91
N ARG A 143 -15.46 4.33 11.06
CA ARG A 143 -15.12 5.68 11.57
C ARG A 143 -13.62 5.86 11.79
N HIS A 144 -12.89 4.75 11.90
CA HIS A 144 -11.45 4.68 12.11
C HIS A 144 -10.77 4.00 10.93
N SER A 145 -9.67 4.57 10.44
CA SER A 145 -8.83 3.94 9.43
C SER A 145 -7.38 3.96 9.85
N VAL A 146 -6.61 2.95 9.47
CA VAL A 146 -5.16 2.95 9.68
C VAL A 146 -4.51 3.45 8.39
N ARG A 147 -3.75 4.54 8.47
CA ARG A 147 -2.97 5.05 7.33
C ARG A 147 -1.54 5.30 7.72
N LEU A 148 -0.64 5.08 6.79
CA LEU A 148 0.71 5.62 6.88
C LEU A 148 0.66 7.14 6.76
N SER A 149 0.87 7.84 7.88
CA SER A 149 1.22 9.25 7.80
C SER A 149 2.69 9.31 7.43
N ARG A 150 3.00 9.58 6.17
CA ARG A 150 4.36 10.02 5.84
C ARG A 150 4.57 11.35 6.57
N GLY A 151 5.51 11.35 7.51
CA GLY A 151 5.96 12.49 8.32
C GLY A 151 5.18 13.78 8.11
N LEU A 152 4.13 13.98 8.91
CA LEU A 152 3.67 15.32 9.29
C LEU A 152 4.58 15.95 10.35
N ASN A 153 5.74 15.34 10.62
CA ASN A 153 6.78 15.92 11.46
C ASN A 153 7.89 16.45 10.55
N ARG A 154 7.70 17.67 10.05
CA ARG A 154 8.65 18.77 10.25
C ARG A 154 7.86 20.06 10.40
#